data_AF-A0A959RP56-F1
#
_entry.id   AF-A0A959RP56-F1
#
_cell.length_a   1.000
_cell.length_b   1.000
_cell.length_c   1.000
_cell.angle_alpha   90.00
_cell.angle_beta   90.00
_cell.angle_gamma   90.00
#
_symmetry.space_group_name_H-M   'P 1'
#
loop_
_entity.id
_entity.type
_entity.pdbx_description
1 polymer ?
#
loop_
_entity_poly.entity_id
_entity_poly.type
_entity_poly.pdbx_seq_one_letter_code
_entity_poly.pdbx_strand_id
1 'polypeptide(L)'
;RGTKWAKLGIYSTLFFNLGLLITFKYDVFIVDNVNAIFGTSFTSPGYGLPIGISFYTFQTISYVVDVYRGDVKAQRHFPRFLMFVSLFHQLVAGPIVRYEHIANEIDTRKEKLNDFSKGVTRFCIGLFKKVVIANIAAEMVAKYMDADIGGLSTGGAWFG
;
A
#
# COMPACT_ATOMS: atom_id res chain seq x y z
N ARG A 1 6.62 -20.13 -19.99
CA ARG A 1 5.64 -19.05 -20.31
C ARG A 1 4.56 -19.65 -21.21
N GLY A 2 3.30 -19.23 -21.10
CA GLY A 2 2.23 -19.69 -22.00
C GLY A 2 1.61 -21.08 -21.72
N THR A 3 2.11 -21.84 -20.75
CA THR A 3 1.49 -23.12 -20.33
C THR A 3 0.18 -22.87 -19.56
N LYS A 4 -0.78 -23.80 -19.66
CA LYS A 4 -2.06 -23.72 -18.91
C LYS A 4 -1.82 -23.56 -17.41
N TRP A 5 -0.84 -24.28 -16.87
CA TRP A 5 -0.41 -24.19 -15.47
C TRP A 5 0.11 -22.81 -15.06
N ALA A 6 0.88 -22.14 -15.93
CA ALA A 6 1.39 -20.81 -15.63
C ALA A 6 0.27 -19.75 -15.61
N LYS A 7 -0.73 -19.88 -16.49
CA LYS A 7 -1.93 -19.02 -16.47
C LYS A 7 -2.78 -19.28 -15.22
N LEU A 8 -3.01 -20.55 -14.88
CA LEU A 8 -3.73 -20.95 -13.67
C LEU A 8 -3.06 -20.36 -12.41
N GLY A 9 -1.72 -20.37 -12.36
CA GLY A 9 -0.94 -19.78 -11.27
C GLY A 9 -1.25 -18.29 -11.06
N ILE A 10 -1.24 -17.48 -12.13
CA ILE A 10 -1.59 -16.04 -12.02
C ILE A 10 -3.03 -15.86 -11.55
N TYR A 11 -3.99 -16.55 -12.16
CA TYR A 11 -5.39 -16.39 -11.79
C TYR A 11 -5.64 -16.77 -10.33
N SER A 12 -4.99 -17.84 -9.86
CA SER A 12 -5.01 -18.24 -8.45
C SER A 12 -4.43 -17.15 -7.56
N THR A 13 -3.22 -16.65 -7.86
CA THR A 13 -2.59 -15.57 -7.09
C THR A 13 -3.48 -14.33 -7.03
N LEU A 14 -4.05 -13.92 -8.16
CA LEU A 14 -4.93 -12.75 -8.25
C LEU A 14 -6.18 -12.95 -7.39
N PHE A 15 -6.81 -14.11 -7.50
CA PHE A 15 -8.01 -14.45 -6.74
C PHE A 15 -7.75 -14.41 -5.23
N PHE A 16 -6.68 -15.05 -4.74
CA PHE A 16 -6.36 -15.06 -3.31
C PHE A 16 -5.94 -13.68 -2.79
N ASN A 17 -5.11 -12.94 -3.53
CA ASN A 17 -4.65 -11.61 -3.11
C ASN A 17 -5.79 -10.59 -3.08
N LEU A 18 -6.62 -10.55 -4.12
CA LEU A 18 -7.79 -9.68 -4.15
C LEU A 18 -8.85 -10.12 -3.15
N GLY A 19 -9.05 -11.43 -2.97
CA GLY A 19 -9.95 -11.98 -1.94
C GLY A 19 -9.57 -11.48 -0.55
N LEU A 20 -8.30 -11.60 -0.15
CA LEU A 20 -7.79 -11.06 1.11
C LEU A 20 -8.01 -9.55 1.22
N LEU A 21 -7.73 -8.79 0.16
CA LEU A 21 -7.92 -7.35 0.15
C LEU A 21 -9.40 -7.00 0.37
N ILE A 22 -10.32 -7.69 -0.30
CA ILE A 22 -11.76 -7.49 -0.17
C ILE A 22 -12.23 -7.82 1.26
N THR A 23 -11.86 -8.98 1.78
CA THR A 23 -12.28 -9.42 3.13
C THR A 23 -11.76 -8.50 4.23
N PHE A 24 -10.52 -8.03 4.17
CA PHE A 24 -9.98 -7.21 5.26
C PHE A 24 -10.29 -5.72 5.10
N LYS A 25 -10.36 -5.20 3.87
CA LYS A 25 -10.50 -3.76 3.63
C LYS A 25 -11.93 -3.31 3.36
N TYR A 26 -12.75 -4.18 2.75
CA TYR A 26 -14.07 -3.80 2.24
C TYR A 26 -15.22 -4.57 2.90
N ASP A 27 -14.96 -5.39 3.93
CA ASP A 27 -16.00 -6.16 4.62
C ASP A 27 -17.13 -5.29 5.18
N VAL A 28 -16.80 -4.25 5.95
CA VAL A 28 -17.80 -3.30 6.48
C VAL A 28 -18.61 -2.67 5.35
N PHE A 29 -17.94 -2.17 4.31
CA PHE A 29 -18.60 -1.57 3.15
C PHE A 29 -19.55 -2.55 2.45
N ILE A 30 -19.14 -3.82 2.27
CA ILE A 30 -19.97 -4.83 1.62
C ILE A 30 -21.20 -5.16 2.48
N VAL A 31 -21.00 -5.38 3.78
CA VAL A 31 -22.09 -5.69 4.72
C VAL A 31 -23.11 -4.57 4.77
N ASP A 32 -22.66 -3.32 4.85
CA ASP A 32 -23.55 -2.15 4.90
C ASP A 32 -24.40 -2.02 3.63
N ASN A 33 -23.80 -2.25 2.45
CA ASN A 33 -24.54 -2.19 1.18
C ASN A 33 -25.54 -3.35 1.04
N VAL A 34 -25.16 -4.57 1.45
CA VAL A 34 -26.06 -5.73 1.43
C VAL A 34 -27.25 -5.49 2.35
N ASN A 35 -27.00 -4.98 3.57
CA ASN A 35 -28.05 -4.62 4.51
C ASN A 35 -28.98 -3.53 3.94
N ALA A 36 -28.43 -2.51 3.28
CA ALA A 36 -29.22 -1.45 2.67
C ALA A 36 -30.13 -1.94 1.52
N ILE A 37 -29.65 -2.88 0.70
CA ILE A 37 -30.39 -3.38 -0.47
C ILE A 37 -31.42 -4.44 -0.09
N PHE A 38 -31.05 -5.37 0.78
CA PHE A 38 -31.87 -6.54 1.11
C PHE A 38 -32.65 -6.39 2.42
N GLY A 39 -32.49 -5.27 3.13
CA GLY A 39 -33.14 -5.03 4.42
C GLY A 39 -32.66 -6.00 5.51
N THR A 40 -31.49 -6.60 5.34
CA THR A 40 -30.90 -7.54 6.31
C THR A 40 -30.18 -6.78 7.42
N SER A 41 -29.90 -7.46 8.53
CA SER A 41 -29.17 -6.91 9.69
C SER A 41 -27.93 -7.74 9.99
N PHE A 42 -27.08 -7.97 8.98
CA PHE A 42 -25.81 -8.66 9.20
C PHE A 42 -24.83 -7.74 9.93
N THR A 43 -24.16 -8.28 10.94
CA THR A 43 -23.09 -7.58 11.65
C THR A 43 -21.76 -7.90 10.98
N SER A 44 -21.02 -6.87 10.58
CA SER A 44 -19.65 -7.06 10.08
C SER A 44 -18.75 -7.57 11.23
N PRO A 45 -17.95 -8.62 10.98
CA PRO A 45 -16.94 -9.10 11.94
C PRO A 45 -15.91 -8.04 12.35
N GLY A 46 -15.75 -6.95 11.59
CA GLY A 46 -14.85 -5.86 11.94
C GLY A 46 -13.39 -6.31 12.04
N TYR A 47 -12.92 -7.12 11.09
CA TYR A 47 -11.54 -7.62 11.10
C TYR A 47 -10.54 -6.48 11.24
N GLY A 48 -9.55 -6.63 12.13
CA GLY A 48 -8.46 -5.66 12.26
C GLY A 48 -7.67 -5.57 10.95
N LEU A 49 -7.57 -4.36 10.38
CA LEU A 49 -6.86 -4.15 9.13
C LEU A 49 -5.35 -4.32 9.32
N PRO A 50 -4.70 -5.23 8.58
CA PRO A 50 -3.25 -5.32 8.59
C PRO A 50 -2.65 -4.06 7.97
N ILE A 51 -1.69 -3.46 8.67
CA ILE A 51 -0.95 -2.31 8.15
C ILE A 51 -0.26 -2.73 6.85
N GLY A 52 -0.52 -1.98 5.77
CA GLY A 52 0.12 -2.20 4.48
C GLY A 52 -0.48 -3.31 3.61
N ILE A 53 -1.68 -3.83 3.93
CA ILE A 53 -2.34 -4.88 3.13
C ILE A 53 -2.39 -4.58 1.63
N SER A 54 -2.77 -3.36 1.27
CA SER A 54 -2.80 -2.97 -0.14
C SER A 54 -1.41 -3.08 -0.78
N PHE A 55 -0.34 -2.67 -0.09
CA PHE A 55 1.01 -2.66 -0.64
C PHE A 55 1.55 -4.06 -0.87
N TYR A 56 1.55 -4.94 0.13
CA TYR A 56 2.09 -6.29 -0.06
C TYR A 56 1.25 -7.12 -1.03
N THR A 57 -0.08 -6.90 -1.08
CA THR A 57 -0.97 -7.52 -2.06
C THR A 57 -0.58 -7.12 -3.48
N PHE A 58 -0.42 -5.82 -3.76
CA PHE A 58 -0.03 -5.36 -5.10
C PHE A 58 1.41 -5.72 -5.46
N GLN A 59 2.33 -5.72 -4.50
CA GLN A 59 3.71 -6.19 -4.70
C GLN A 59 3.73 -7.68 -5.08
N THR A 60 2.96 -8.51 -4.39
CA THR A 60 2.88 -9.96 -4.66
C THR A 60 2.28 -10.23 -6.03
N ILE A 61 1.21 -9.52 -6.40
CA ILE A 61 0.61 -9.60 -7.74
C ILE A 61 1.62 -9.17 -8.81
N SER A 62 2.27 -8.01 -8.64
CA SER A 62 3.28 -7.52 -9.58
C SER A 62 4.40 -8.54 -9.77
N TYR A 63 4.95 -9.07 -8.68
CA TYR A 63 6.00 -10.07 -8.73
C TYR A 63 5.60 -11.32 -9.52
N VAL A 64 4.41 -11.89 -9.26
CA VAL A 64 3.94 -13.09 -9.98
C VAL A 64 3.73 -12.80 -11.48
N VAL A 65 3.21 -11.62 -11.81
CA VAL A 65 3.06 -11.17 -13.20
C VAL A 65 4.42 -11.01 -13.88
N ASP A 66 5.38 -10.37 -13.22
CA ASP A 66 6.73 -10.15 -13.75
C ASP A 66 7.47 -11.49 -13.96
N VAL A 67 7.30 -12.46 -13.05
CA VAL A 67 7.80 -13.84 -13.22
C VAL A 67 7.14 -14.54 -14.41
N TYR A 68 5.83 -14.38 -14.58
CA TYR A 68 5.11 -14.95 -15.73
C TYR A 68 5.55 -14.31 -17.06
N ARG A 69 5.81 -13.00 -17.06
CA ARG A 69 6.41 -12.26 -18.16
C ARG A 69 7.91 -12.51 -18.30
N GLY A 70 8.51 -13.33 -17.45
CA GLY A 70 9.94 -13.62 -17.52
C GLY A 70 10.83 -12.39 -17.42
N ASP A 71 10.30 -11.27 -16.91
CA ASP A 71 11.03 -10.03 -16.67
C ASP A 71 11.97 -10.23 -15.47
N VAL A 72 11.53 -11.06 -14.50
CA VAL A 72 12.34 -11.52 -13.37
C VAL A 72 12.32 -13.04 -13.23
N LYS A 73 13.41 -13.60 -12.70
CA LYS A 73 13.46 -15.02 -12.34
C LYS A 73 12.68 -15.28 -11.06
N ALA A 74 11.99 -16.41 -10.99
CA ALA A 74 11.32 -16.84 -9.76
C ALA A 74 12.35 -17.04 -8.64
N GLN A 75 12.17 -16.30 -7.54
CA GLN A 75 12.95 -16.45 -6.32
C GLN A 75 12.67 -17.81 -5.69
N ARG A 76 13.73 -18.60 -5.51
CA ARG A 76 13.65 -19.96 -4.95
C ARG A 76 13.87 -19.98 -3.44
N HIS A 77 14.45 -18.92 -2.88
CA HIS A 77 14.69 -18.80 -1.45
C HIS A 77 13.55 -18.05 -0.76
N PHE A 78 12.72 -18.79 -0.03
CA PHE A 78 11.57 -18.22 0.70
C PHE A 78 11.93 -17.07 1.65
N PRO A 79 13.03 -17.10 2.43
CA PRO A 79 13.41 -15.96 3.27
C PRO A 79 13.72 -14.68 2.49
N ARG A 80 14.30 -14.80 1.30
CA ARG A 80 14.60 -13.64 0.43
C ARG A 80 13.32 -13.03 -0.14
N PHE A 81 12.35 -13.88 -0.48
CA PHE A 81 11.03 -13.41 -0.87
C PHE A 81 10.30 -12.73 0.30
N LEU A 82 10.35 -13.31 1.50
CA LEU A 82 9.78 -12.69 2.69
C LEU A 82 10.42 -11.33 2.97
N MET A 83 11.74 -11.20 2.85
CA MET A 83 12.43 -9.92 2.99
C MET A 83 11.88 -8.88 2.00
N PHE A 84 11.66 -9.24 0.74
CA PHE A 84 11.03 -8.35 -0.24
C PHE A 84 9.63 -7.90 0.21
N VAL A 85 8.78 -8.82 0.65
CA VAL A 85 7.38 -8.52 1.01
C VAL A 85 7.28 -7.78 2.35
N SER A 86 8.21 -8.00 3.28
CA SER A 86 8.15 -7.46 4.65
C SER A 86 8.94 -6.17 4.88
N LEU A 87 9.56 -5.58 3.85
CA LEU A 87 10.30 -4.32 3.97
C LEU A 87 9.38 -3.18 4.44
N PHE A 88 9.46 -2.85 5.72
CA PHE A 88 8.53 -1.91 6.37
C PHE A 88 8.52 -0.52 5.72
N HIS A 89 9.67 -0.06 5.21
CA HIS A 89 9.81 1.29 4.65
C HIS A 89 8.94 1.52 3.41
N GLN A 90 8.55 0.46 2.71
CA GLN A 90 7.65 0.52 1.54
C GLN A 90 6.21 0.15 1.89
N LEU A 91 5.98 -0.61 2.98
CA LEU A 91 4.66 -1.13 3.33
C LEU A 91 3.67 -0.08 3.86
N VAL A 92 4.17 1.02 4.43
CA VAL A 92 3.29 2.03 5.06
C VAL A 92 2.95 3.17 4.10
N ALA A 93 3.92 3.65 3.31
CA ALA A 93 3.72 4.86 2.49
C ALA A 93 4.75 5.02 1.34
N GLY A 94 5.17 3.93 0.70
CA GLY A 94 6.11 3.97 -0.44
C GLY A 94 5.43 3.81 -1.80
N PRO A 95 6.08 4.19 -2.93
CA PRO A 95 5.63 3.71 -4.24
C PRO A 95 5.66 2.18 -4.28
N ILE A 96 4.79 1.56 -5.07
CA ILE A 96 4.78 0.10 -5.23
C ILE A 96 6.11 -0.32 -5.88
N VAL A 97 7.02 -0.87 -5.08
CA VAL A 97 8.35 -1.26 -5.56
C VAL A 97 8.28 -2.61 -6.27
N ARG A 98 8.90 -2.67 -7.46
CA ARG A 98 9.04 -3.90 -8.23
C ARG A 98 10.20 -4.74 -7.71
N TYR A 99 10.03 -6.06 -7.76
CA TYR A 99 11.04 -7.01 -7.27
C TYR A 99 12.39 -6.85 -7.96
N GLU A 100 12.40 -6.56 -9.26
CA GLU A 100 13.61 -6.37 -10.07
C GLU A 100 14.59 -5.34 -9.46
N HIS A 101 14.07 -4.25 -8.89
CA HIS A 101 14.89 -3.19 -8.32
C HIS A 101 15.53 -3.56 -6.97
N ILE A 102 14.93 -4.51 -6.23
CA ILE A 102 15.39 -4.90 -4.88
C ILE A 102 16.13 -6.25 -4.93
N ALA A 103 15.90 -7.09 -5.94
CA ALA A 103 16.45 -8.44 -6.01
C ALA A 103 17.98 -8.47 -5.82
N ASN A 104 18.71 -7.57 -6.51
CA ASN A 104 20.15 -7.47 -6.38
C ASN A 104 20.59 -6.96 -4.99
N GLU A 105 19.83 -6.03 -4.39
CA GLU A 105 20.13 -5.48 -3.07
C GLU A 105 19.88 -6.49 -1.94
N ILE A 106 18.94 -7.41 -2.12
CA ILE A 106 18.70 -8.54 -1.19
C ILE A 106 19.87 -9.52 -1.24
N ASP A 107 20.42 -9.77 -2.42
CA ASP A 107 21.48 -10.76 -2.62
C ASP A 107 22.88 -10.20 -2.33
N THR A 108 23.15 -8.95 -2.67
CA THR A 108 24.46 -8.33 -2.50
C THR A 108 24.32 -6.84 -2.23
N ARG A 109 24.27 -6.49 -0.95
CA ARG A 109 24.21 -5.10 -0.50
C ARG A 109 25.59 -4.45 -0.46
N LYS A 110 25.74 -3.28 -1.09
CA LYS A 110 26.95 -2.44 -0.99
C LYS A 110 26.57 -1.00 -0.70
N GLU A 111 27.02 -0.47 0.43
CA GLU A 111 26.72 0.89 0.84
C GLU A 111 28.00 1.73 0.85
N LYS A 112 27.93 2.94 0.27
CA LYS A 112 29.01 3.93 0.35
C LYS A 112 28.60 5.05 1.31
N LEU A 113 29.58 5.70 1.94
CA LEU A 113 29.33 6.87 2.80
C LEU A 113 28.57 8.00 2.08
N ASN A 114 28.79 8.17 0.78
CA ASN A 114 28.07 9.15 -0.03
C ASN A 114 26.57 8.82 -0.15
N ASP A 115 26.22 7.54 -0.27
CA ASP A 115 24.83 7.10 -0.39
C ASP A 115 24.10 7.25 0.95
N PHE A 116 24.80 6.97 2.06
CA PHE A 116 24.31 7.27 3.40
C PHE A 116 24.04 8.77 3.59
N SER A 117 25.00 9.63 3.23
CA SER A 117 24.86 11.09 3.33
C SER A 117 23.64 11.59 2.53
N LYS A 118 23.47 11.14 1.29
CA LYS A 118 22.29 11.45 0.47
C LYS A 118 20.99 10.97 1.12
N GLY A 119 21.00 9.79 1.72
CA GLY A 119 19.86 9.24 2.47
C GLY A 119 19.46 10.15 3.63
N VAL A 120 20.43 10.57 4.45
CA VAL A 120 20.21 11.52 5.57
C VAL A 120 19.67 12.85 5.07
N THR A 121 20.24 13.42 4.00
CA THR A 121 19.74 14.69 3.43
C THR A 121 18.29 14.56 2.96
N ARG A 122 17.93 13.48 2.25
CA ARG A 122 16.55 13.22 1.81
C ARG A 122 15.59 13.05 3.00
N PHE A 123 16.04 12.35 4.05
CA PHE A 123 15.27 12.20 5.27
C PHE A 123 15.01 13.54 5.95
N CYS A 124 16.03 14.37 6.16
CA CYS A 124 15.88 15.68 6.79
C CYS A 124 14.94 16.61 6.00
N ILE A 125 15.06 16.63 4.67
CA ILE A 125 14.15 17.41 3.81
C ILE A 125 12.71 16.89 3.92
N GLY A 126 12.52 15.57 3.88
CA GLY A 126 11.20 14.96 4.04
C GLY A 126 10.57 15.25 5.40
N LEU A 127 11.38 15.17 6.46
CA LEU A 127 10.95 15.47 7.83
C LEU A 127 10.55 16.95 7.97
N PHE A 128 11.34 17.87 7.41
CA PHE A 128 11.01 19.29 7.39
C PHE A 128 9.68 19.54 6.66
N LYS A 129 9.49 18.96 5.46
CA LYS A 129 8.23 19.07 4.72
C LYS A 129 7.04 18.51 5.51
N LYS A 130 7.21 17.39 6.21
CA LYS A 130 6.13 16.79 7.00
C LYS A 130 5.76 17.64 8.21
N VAL A 131 6.76 18.03 9.02
CA VAL A 131 6.53 18.69 10.31
C VAL A 131 6.20 20.17 10.13
N VAL A 132 6.95 20.88 9.30
CA VAL A 132 6.82 22.34 9.19
C VAL A 132 5.74 22.73 8.17
N ILE A 133 5.60 22.00 7.07
CA ILE A 133 4.61 22.37 6.03
C ILE A 133 3.32 21.60 6.23
N ALA A 134 3.37 20.27 6.14
CA ALA A 134 2.15 19.46 6.08
C ALA A 134 1.35 19.47 7.39
N ASN A 135 2.01 19.40 8.55
CA ASN A 135 1.29 19.42 9.83
C ASN A 135 0.67 20.80 10.11
N ILE A 136 1.38 21.90 9.80
CA ILE A 136 0.83 23.26 9.96
C ILE A 136 -0.35 23.47 9.02
N ALA A 137 -0.22 23.05 7.76
CA ALA A 137 -1.32 23.12 6.79
C ALA A 137 -2.54 22.30 7.27
N ALA A 138 -2.32 21.09 7.78
CA ALA A 138 -3.40 20.26 8.33
C ALA A 138 -4.10 20.92 9.52
N GLU A 139 -3.36 21.56 10.43
CA GLU A 139 -3.95 22.30 11.57
C GLU A 139 -4.75 23.52 11.10
N MET A 140 -4.30 24.22 10.06
CA MET A 140 -5.05 25.33 9.46
C MET A 140 -6.36 24.85 8.83
N VAL A 141 -6.33 23.76 8.07
CA VAL A 141 -7.49 23.17 7.40
C VAL A 141 -8.49 22.58 8.41
N ALA A 142 -8.01 21.94 9.48
CA ALA A 142 -8.88 21.35 10.50
C ALA A 142 -9.87 22.37 11.11
N LYS A 143 -9.46 23.63 11.25
CA LYS A 143 -10.33 24.71 11.74
C LYS A 143 -11.53 25.00 10.84
N TYR A 144 -11.44 24.67 9.56
CA TYR A 144 -12.53 24.82 8.60
C TYR A 144 -13.32 23.51 8.43
N MET A 145 -12.66 22.35 8.48
CA MET A 145 -13.33 21.05 8.39
C MET A 145 -14.20 20.73 9.62
N ASP A 146 -13.78 21.16 10.81
CA ASP A 146 -14.53 20.96 12.07
C ASP A 146 -15.54 22.09 12.35
N ALA A 147 -15.58 23.13 11.51
CA ALA A 147 -16.53 24.24 11.63
C ALA A 147 -17.91 23.84 11.08
N ASP A 148 -18.96 24.46 11.62
CA ASP A 148 -20.33 24.24 11.13
C ASP A 148 -20.43 24.67 9.66
N ILE A 149 -20.80 23.72 8.79
CA ILE A 149 -20.85 23.88 7.33
C ILE A 149 -21.82 25.01 6.95
N GLY A 150 -22.85 25.26 7.76
CA GLY A 150 -23.80 26.37 7.58
C GLY A 150 -23.20 27.78 7.77
N GLY A 151 -22.06 27.90 8.45
CA GLY A 151 -21.37 29.17 8.73
C GLY A 151 -20.15 29.45 7.83
N LEU A 152 -19.77 28.51 6.96
CA LEU A 152 -18.60 28.65 6.10
C LEU A 152 -18.92 29.49 4.86
N SER A 153 -18.05 30.46 4.57
CA SER A 153 -18.07 31.11 3.25
C SER A 153 -17.64 30.11 2.17
N THR A 154 -18.10 30.28 0.93
CA THR A 154 -17.69 29.43 -0.21
C THR A 154 -16.17 29.37 -0.37
N GLY A 155 -15.47 30.47 -0.05
CA GLY A 155 -14.01 30.51 -0.06
C GLY A 155 -13.38 29.72 1.10
N GLY A 156 -13.96 29.78 2.30
CA GLY A 156 -13.53 28.97 3.44
C GLY A 156 -13.75 27.47 3.21
N ALA A 157 -14.88 27.09 2.60
CA ALA A 157 -15.20 25.72 2.23
C ALA A 157 -14.36 25.18 1.06
N TRP A 158 -13.80 26.05 0.21
CA TRP A 158 -12.85 25.64 -0.83
C TRP A 158 -11.41 25.54 -0.30
N PHE A 159 -11.09 26.29 0.75
CA PHE A 159 -9.76 26.32 1.35
C PHE A 159 -9.52 25.19 2.36
N GLY A 160 -10.54 24.82 3.15
CA GLY A 160 -10.53 23.65 4.02
C GLY A 160 -10.93 22.38 3.28
#